data_AF-A0A2E8AJF3-F1
#
_entry.id   AF-A0A2E8AJF3-F1
#
_cell.length_a   1.000
_cell.length_b   1.000
_cell.length_c   1.000
_cell.angle_alpha   90.00
_cell.angle_beta   90.00
_cell.angle_gamma   90.00
#
_symmetry.space_group_name_H-M   'P 1'
#
loop_
_entity.id
_entity.type
_entity.pdbx_description
1 polymer ?
#
loop_
_entity_poly.entity_id
_entity_poly.type
_entity_poly.pdbx_seq_one_letter_code
_entity_poly.pdbx_strand_id
1 'polypeptide(L)' 'MNDEVKKKISLIDELMVEDINNLSINELEENISVLKMVIDKYSKKIKEKKLSQDKAESIFK' A
#
# COMPACT_ATOMS: atom_id res chain seq x y z
N MET A 1 26.17 -14.10 -5.09
CA MET A 1 25.18 -13.67 -6.09
C MET A 1 24.51 -12.44 -5.51
N ASN A 2 24.65 -11.30 -6.18
CA ASN A 2 23.93 -10.07 -5.80
C ASN A 2 22.46 -10.31 -6.11
N ASP A 3 21.69 -10.71 -5.10
CA ASP A 3 20.24 -10.57 -5.13
C ASP A 3 19.96 -9.08 -5.03
N GLU A 4 20.05 -8.38 -6.16
CA GLU A 4 19.37 -7.11 -6.35
C GLU A 4 17.88 -7.40 -6.14
N VAL A 5 17.43 -7.20 -4.90
CA VAL A 5 16.04 -6.92 -4.61
C VAL A 5 15.74 -5.66 -5.42
N LYS A 6 15.33 -5.83 -6.68
CA LYS A 6 14.73 -4.78 -7.48
C LYS A 6 13.60 -4.27 -6.62
N LYS A 7 13.83 -3.15 -5.93
CA LYS A 7 12.77 -2.38 -5.30
C LYS A 7 11.79 -2.15 -6.44
N LYS A 8 10.66 -2.86 -6.43
CA LYS A 8 9.51 -2.43 -7.21
C LYS A 8 9.31 -1.00 -6.75
N ILE A 9 9.61 -0.05 -7.64
CA ILE A 9 9.27 1.34 -7.42
C ILE A 9 7.79 1.28 -7.03
N SER A 10 7.51 1.72 -5.81
CA SER A 10 6.15 1.68 -5.31
C SER A 10 5.34 2.58 -6.22
N LEU A 11 4.10 2.22 -6.51
CA LEU A 11 3.22 3.12 -7.25
C LEU A 11 3.08 4.49 -6.54
N ILE A 12 3.31 4.52 -5.22
CA ILE A 12 3.42 5.76 -4.43
C ILE A 12 4.69 6.54 -4.77
N ASP A 13 5.81 5.87 -5.01
CA ASP A 13 7.07 6.53 -5.39
C ASP A 13 6.94 7.20 -6.76
N GLU A 14 6.18 6.60 -7.69
CA GLU A 14 5.84 7.21 -8.99
C GLU A 14 4.97 8.45 -8.80
N LEU A 15 3.91 8.35 -7.99
CA LEU A 15 3.01 9.47 -7.67
C LEU A 15 3.70 10.63 -6.91
N MET A 16 4.78 10.36 -6.18
CA MET A 16 5.52 11.37 -5.41
C MET A 16 6.55 12.14 -6.25
N VAL A 17 6.89 11.65 -7.45
CA VAL A 17 7.85 12.30 -8.36
C VAL A 17 7.15 13.32 -9.26
N GLU A 18 5.85 13.17 -9.51
CA GLU A 18 5.06 14.13 -10.28
C GLU A 18 4.71 15.38 -9.46
N ASP A 19 4.94 16.56 -10.05
CA ASP A 19 4.50 17.82 -9.45
C ASP A 19 2.98 17.92 -9.55
N ILE A 20 2.31 17.83 -8.40
CA ILE A 20 0.85 17.88 -8.24
C ILE A 20 0.24 19.12 -8.93
N ASN A 21 0.97 20.24 -9.02
CA ASN A 21 0.46 21.45 -9.66
C ASN A 21 0.32 21.34 -11.19
N ASN A 22 0.98 20.36 -11.80
CA ASN A 22 0.95 20.14 -13.24
C ASN A 22 -0.09 19.08 -13.66
N LEU A 23 -0.76 18.44 -12.69
CA LEU A 23 -1.77 17.42 -12.94
C LEU A 23 -3.14 18.05 -13.20
N SER A 24 -3.88 17.47 -14.14
CA SER A 24 -5.29 17.79 -14.37
C SER A 24 -6.16 17.27 -13.22
N ILE A 25 -7.38 17.80 -13.11
CA ILE A 25 -8.37 17.33 -12.11
C ILE A 25 -8.60 15.82 -12.24
N ASN A 26 -8.71 15.30 -13.47
CA ASN A 26 -8.95 13.88 -13.70
C ASN A 26 -7.78 13.01 -13.20
N GLU A 27 -6.54 13.43 -13.46
CA GLU A 27 -5.34 12.72 -12.97
C GLU A 27 -5.29 12.72 -11.44
N LEU A 28 -5.65 13.84 -10.80
CA LEU A 28 -5.74 13.92 -9.34
C LEU A 28 -6.82 12.97 -8.78
N GLU A 29 -7.98 12.89 -9.43
CA GLU A 29 -9.06 11.97 -9.03
C GLU A 29 -8.67 10.49 -9.21
N GLU A 30 -8.00 10.17 -10.31
CA GLU A 30 -7.45 8.82 -10.56
C GLU A 30 -6.41 8.45 -9.50
N ASN A 31 -5.48 9.36 -9.20
CA ASN A 31 -4.46 9.17 -8.16
C ASN A 31 -5.11 8.92 -6.79
N ILE A 32 -6.15 9.68 -6.43
CA ILE A 32 -6.92 9.45 -5.20
C ILE A 32 -7.56 8.06 -5.20
N SER A 33 -8.18 7.65 -6.30
CA SER A 33 -8.82 6.33 -6.43
C SER A 33 -7.82 5.20 -6.20
N VAL A 34 -6.65 5.31 -6.83
CA VAL A 34 -5.59 4.31 -6.70
C VAL A 34 -5.04 4.25 -5.27
N LEU A 35 -4.78 5.40 -4.65
CA LEU A 35 -4.32 5.47 -3.26
C LEU A 35 -5.34 4.84 -2.28
N LYS A 36 -6.65 5.07 -2.49
CA LYS A 36 -7.70 4.41 -1.70
C LYS A 36 -7.65 2.88 -1.82
N MET A 37 -7.49 2.35 -3.04
CA MET A 37 -7.36 0.89 -3.24
C MET A 37 -6.15 0.31 -2.49
N VAL A 38 -5.02 1.04 -2.50
CA VAL A 38 -3.81 0.62 -1.79
C VAL A 38 -4.04 0.63 -0.27
N ILE A 39 -4.66 1.68 0.27
CA ILE A 39 -5.00 1.79 1.69
C ILE A 39 -5.90 0.62 2.11
N ASP A 40 -6.93 0.31 1.32
CA ASP A 40 -7.87 -0.79 1.62
C ASP A 40 -7.17 -2.15 1.64
N LYS A 41 -6.29 -2.41 0.67
CA LYS A 41 -5.49 -3.64 0.60
C LYS A 41 -4.66 -3.84 1.88
N TYR A 42 -3.93 -2.81 2.31
CA TYR A 42 -3.11 -2.90 3.52
C TYR A 42 -3.97 -2.98 4.78
N SER A 43 -5.07 -2.23 4.85
CA SER A 43 -6.01 -2.29 5.97
C SER A 43 -6.59 -3.69 6.16
N LYS A 44 -6.98 -4.36 5.06
CA LYS A 44 -7.43 -5.76 5.10
C LYS A 44 -6.32 -6.68 5.61
N LYS A 45 -5.08 -6.51 5.11
CA LYS A 45 -3.95 -7.34 5.54
C LYS A 45 -3.62 -7.17 7.02
N ILE A 46 -3.73 -5.95 7.55
CA ILE A 46 -3.57 -5.67 8.98
C ILE A 46 -4.64 -6.40 9.79
N LYS A 47 -5.91 -6.33 9.37
CA LYS A 47 -7.00 -7.06 10.06
C LYS A 47 -6.76 -8.58 10.07
N GLU A 48 -6.36 -9.15 8.93
CA GLU A 48 -5.99 -10.59 8.85
C GLU A 48 -4.86 -10.95 9.82
N LYS A 49 -3.82 -10.12 9.89
CA LYS A 49 -2.68 -10.35 10.78
C LYS A 49 -3.07 -10.26 12.25
N LYS A 50 -3.89 -9.27 12.64
CA LYS A 50 -4.42 -9.16 14.01
C LYS A 50 -5.22 -10.40 14.39
N LEU A 51 -6.16 -10.82 13.53
CA LEU A 51 -6.94 -12.05 13.77
C LEU A 51 -6.06 -13.30 13.90
N SER A 52 -4.99 -13.40 13.11
CA SER A 52 -4.03 -14.51 13.20
C SER A 52 -3.24 -14.47 14.51
N GLN A 53 -2.85 -13.28 14.96
CA GLN A 53 -2.13 -13.09 16.22
C GLN A 53 -3.02 -13.45 17.40
N ASP A 54 -4.23 -12.90 17.46
CA ASP A 54 -5.19 -13.15 18.54
C ASP A 54 -5.50 -14.66 18.68
N LYS A 55 -5.66 -15.36 17.55
CA LYS A 55 -5.84 -16.82 17.53
C LYS A 55 -4.62 -17.56 18.07
N ALA A 56 -3.42 -17.18 17.67
CA ALA A 56 -2.20 -17.82 18.16
C ALA A 56 -2.05 -17.62 19.67
N GLU A 57 -2.23 -16.39 20.15
CA GLU A 57 -2.17 -16.06 21.59
C GLU A 57 -3.24 -16.80 22.40
N SER A 58 -4.42 -17.04 21.83
CA SER A 58 -5.48 -17.82 22.46
C SER A 58 -5.19 -19.32 22.54
N ILE A 59 -4.33 -19.88 21.67
CA ILE A 59 -3.99 -21.32 21.68
C ILE A 59 -2.86 -21.61 22.68
N PHE A 60 -1.96 -20.65 22.91
CA PHE A 60 -0.81 -20.81 23.80
C PHE A 60 -1.03 -20.25 25.22
N LYS A 61 -2.26 -19.85 25.56
CA LYS A 61 -2.71 -19.52 26.92
C LYS A 61 -3.42 -20.70 27.56
#